data_AF-E4U3D6-F1
#
_entry.id   AF-E4U3D6-F1
#
_cell.length_a   1.000
_cell.length_b   1.000
_cell.length_c   1.000
_cell.angle_alpha   90.00
_cell.angle_beta   90.00
_cell.angle_gamma   90.00
#
_symmetry.space_group_name_H-M   'P 1'
#
loop_
_entity.id
_entity.type
_entity.pdbx_description
1 polymer ?
#
loop_
_entity_poly.entity_id
_entity_poly.type
_entity_poly.pdbx_seq_one_letter_code
_entity_poly.pdbx_strand_id
1 'polypeptide(L)'
;MLLFGHPYIPSVPFYHIDSIEALRHTPPNSVVALFFTPENLDIIEHLRQNGVRFALHIETATDAVVAENLGASYLIVIPKYAVSVQKVAEHYLFDAKVLGYIENVNHLDELVDMRLDGAVFSDAIIKINS
;
A
#
# COMPACT_ATOMS: atom_id res chain seq x y z
N MET A 1 0.05 6.37 13.52
CA MET A 1 -0.11 6.67 12.09
C MET A 1 1.26 6.80 11.42
N LEU A 2 1.47 6.17 10.27
CA LEU A 2 2.63 6.30 9.38
C LEU A 2 2.33 7.37 8.32
N LEU A 3 3.35 8.11 7.87
CA LEU A 3 3.18 9.16 6.87
C LEU A 3 4.23 9.01 5.76
N PHE A 4 3.76 8.86 4.53
CA PHE A 4 4.61 8.71 3.35
C PHE A 4 4.32 9.81 2.33
N GLY A 5 5.26 10.74 2.12
CA GLY A 5 5.13 11.88 1.21
C GLY A 5 4.59 13.15 1.85
N HIS A 6 4.52 13.21 3.18
CA HIS A 6 4.11 14.42 3.88
C HIS A 6 5.19 15.53 3.75
N PRO A 7 4.85 16.80 3.47
CA PRO A 7 5.83 17.87 3.18
C PRO A 7 6.89 18.11 4.26
N TYR A 8 6.55 17.83 5.52
CA TYR A 8 7.44 18.10 6.67
C TYR A 8 8.12 16.84 7.22
N ILE A 9 7.81 15.65 6.70
CA ILE A 9 8.30 14.38 7.27
C ILE A 9 8.95 13.57 6.15
N PRO A 10 10.28 13.41 6.16
CA PRO A 10 10.97 12.57 5.19
C PRO A 10 10.47 11.12 5.25
N SER A 11 10.27 10.52 4.08
CA SER A 11 9.83 9.14 3.96
C SER A 11 10.39 8.52 2.69
N VAL A 12 10.56 7.19 2.69
CA VAL A 12 10.92 6.45 1.48
C VAL A 12 9.68 6.32 0.60
N PRO A 13 9.77 6.59 -0.72
CA PRO A 13 8.66 6.42 -1.64
C PRO A 13 8.36 4.94 -1.91
N PHE A 14 7.19 4.73 -2.47
CA PHE A 14 6.69 3.46 -2.98
C PHE A 14 6.91 3.46 -4.49
N TYR A 15 7.30 2.32 -5.05
CA TYR A 15 7.60 2.19 -6.48
C TYR A 15 6.51 1.37 -7.16
N HIS A 16 5.66 2.04 -7.92
CA HIS A 16 4.61 1.37 -8.66
C HIS A 16 5.19 0.65 -9.87
N ILE A 17 4.93 -0.65 -9.98
CA ILE A 17 5.35 -1.50 -11.10
C ILE A 17 4.16 -2.18 -11.76
N ASP A 18 4.33 -2.52 -13.03
CA ASP A 18 3.37 -3.24 -13.86
C ASP A 18 3.92 -4.59 -14.39
N SER A 19 5.16 -4.92 -14.05
CA SER A 19 5.89 -6.08 -14.56
C SER A 19 7.02 -6.48 -13.62
N ILE A 20 7.41 -7.76 -13.68
CA ILE A 20 8.57 -8.27 -12.90
C ILE A 20 9.86 -7.61 -13.39
N GLU A 21 9.95 -7.28 -14.69
CA GLU A 21 11.09 -6.60 -15.29
C GLU A 21 11.32 -5.21 -14.66
N ALA A 22 10.24 -4.45 -14.43
CA ALA A 22 10.29 -3.13 -13.80
C ALA A 22 10.88 -3.17 -12.37
N LEU A 23 10.84 -4.32 -11.68
CA LEU A 23 11.47 -4.50 -10.37
C LEU A 23 12.98 -4.21 -10.41
N ARG A 24 13.64 -4.46 -11.53
CA ARG A 24 15.09 -4.19 -11.70
C ARG A 24 15.43 -2.70 -11.68
N HIS A 25 14.44 -1.85 -11.90
CA HIS A 25 14.57 -0.40 -11.91
C HIS A 25 14.12 0.23 -10.58
N THR A 26 13.79 -0.58 -9.56
CA THR A 26 13.52 -0.07 -8.20
C THR A 26 14.79 -0.11 -7.34
N PRO A 27 14.94 0.80 -6.37
CA PRO A 27 16.06 0.73 -5.43
C PRO A 27 15.99 -0.51 -4.54
N PRO A 28 17.14 -1.03 -4.07
CA PRO A 28 17.19 -2.12 -3.09
C PRO A 28 16.40 -1.79 -1.81
N ASN A 29 15.74 -2.79 -1.24
CA ASN A 29 14.92 -2.69 -0.01
C ASN A 29 13.76 -1.67 -0.08
N SER A 30 13.44 -1.17 -1.27
CA SER A 30 12.29 -0.30 -1.50
C SER A 30 10.97 -1.04 -1.28
N VAL A 31 9.89 -0.29 -1.13
CA VAL A 31 8.53 -0.85 -1.10
C VAL A 31 7.96 -0.76 -2.50
N VAL A 32 7.57 -1.89 -3.06
CA VAL A 32 6.93 -1.96 -4.38
C VAL A 32 5.42 -1.81 -4.21
N ALA A 33 4.75 -1.09 -5.10
CA ALA A 33 3.30 -0.93 -5.08
C ALA A 33 2.66 -1.46 -6.36
N LEU A 34 1.51 -2.11 -6.25
CA LEU A 34 0.75 -2.59 -7.40
C LEU A 34 -0.73 -2.72 -7.06
N PHE A 35 -1.58 -2.81 -8.08
CA PHE A 35 -3.01 -3.04 -7.89
C PHE A 35 -3.27 -4.51 -7.60
N PHE A 36 -4.12 -4.79 -6.62
CA PHE A 36 -4.58 -6.15 -6.39
C PHE A 36 -5.61 -6.54 -7.44
N THR A 37 -5.13 -7.16 -8.52
CA THR A 37 -5.96 -7.69 -9.62
C THR A 37 -5.48 -9.08 -10.03
N PRO A 38 -6.34 -9.90 -10.67
CA PRO A 38 -5.95 -11.22 -11.16
C PRO A 38 -4.73 -11.19 -12.10
N GLU A 39 -4.58 -10.13 -12.89
CA GLU A 39 -3.49 -9.96 -13.86
C GLU A 39 -2.13 -9.74 -13.19
N ASN A 40 -2.10 -9.28 -11.95
CA ASN A 40 -0.88 -8.98 -11.20
C ASN A 40 -0.47 -10.11 -10.23
N LEU A 41 -1.21 -11.23 -10.18
CA LEU A 41 -0.98 -12.30 -9.19
C LEU A 41 0.39 -12.97 -9.36
N ASP A 42 0.89 -13.08 -10.58
CA ASP A 42 2.23 -13.59 -10.87
C ASP A 42 3.32 -12.67 -10.31
N ILE A 43 3.15 -11.35 -10.44
CA ILE A 43 4.03 -10.34 -9.84
C ILE A 43 3.98 -10.44 -8.32
N ILE A 44 2.79 -10.50 -7.72
CA ILE A 44 2.62 -10.60 -6.26
C ILE A 44 3.30 -11.85 -5.71
N GLU A 45 3.09 -13.00 -6.35
CA GLU A 45 3.70 -14.25 -5.95
C GLU A 45 5.23 -14.20 -6.08
N HIS A 46 5.75 -13.59 -7.15
CA HIS A 46 7.18 -13.36 -7.30
C HIS A 46 7.75 -12.50 -6.17
N LEU A 47 7.09 -11.39 -5.81
CA LEU A 47 7.51 -10.51 -4.72
C LEU A 47 7.52 -11.26 -3.38
N ARG A 48 6.47 -12.03 -3.10
CA ARG A 48 6.34 -12.85 -1.89
C ARG A 48 7.44 -13.90 -1.78
N GLN A 49 7.67 -14.67 -2.85
CA GLN A 49 8.68 -15.73 -2.88
C GLN A 49 10.11 -15.20 -2.69
N ASN A 50 10.37 -13.97 -3.13
CA ASN A 50 11.69 -13.34 -3.03
C ASN A 50 11.84 -12.41 -1.82
N GLY A 51 10.84 -12.35 -0.92
CA GLY A 51 10.89 -11.52 0.29
C GLY A 51 10.96 -10.02 0.00
N VAL A 52 10.48 -9.59 -1.18
CA VAL A 52 10.40 -8.17 -1.54
C VAL A 52 9.23 -7.56 -0.80
N ARG A 53 9.44 -6.43 -0.12
CA ARG A 53 8.34 -5.73 0.57
C ARG A 53 7.45 -5.06 -0.47
N PHE A 54 6.15 -5.32 -0.38
CA PHE A 54 5.19 -4.75 -1.30
C PHE A 54 3.92 -4.23 -0.62
N ALA A 55 3.22 -3.38 -1.35
CA ALA A 55 1.98 -2.72 -0.97
C ALA A 55 0.93 -2.98 -2.06
N LEU A 56 -0.30 -3.27 -1.65
CA LEU A 56 -1.39 -3.54 -2.58
C LEU A 56 -2.44 -2.44 -2.50
N HIS A 57 -2.79 -1.87 -3.66
CA HIS A 57 -4.01 -1.08 -3.78
C HIS A 57 -5.21 -2.02 -3.78
N ILE A 58 -6.12 -1.83 -2.82
CA ILE A 58 -7.29 -2.68 -2.61
C ILE A 58 -8.56 -1.83 -2.44
N GLU A 59 -9.73 -2.44 -2.62
CA GLU A 59 -11.02 -1.74 -2.50
C GLU A 59 -11.97 -2.35 -1.45
N THR A 60 -11.79 -3.63 -1.11
CA THR A 60 -12.73 -4.32 -0.22
C THR A 60 -12.05 -4.94 1.00
N ALA A 61 -12.84 -5.18 2.05
CA ALA A 61 -12.38 -5.91 3.22
C ALA A 61 -11.98 -7.37 2.89
N THR A 62 -12.59 -7.97 1.86
CA THR A 62 -12.19 -9.29 1.37
C THR A 62 -10.80 -9.24 0.74
N ASP A 63 -10.53 -8.23 -0.09
CA ASP A 63 -9.20 -8.02 -0.68
C ASP A 63 -8.16 -7.82 0.42
N ALA A 64 -8.50 -7.12 1.50
CA ALA A 64 -7.61 -6.92 2.65
C ALA A 64 -7.20 -8.24 3.30
N VAL A 65 -8.14 -9.16 3.53
CA VAL A 65 -7.84 -10.50 4.07
C VAL A 65 -6.92 -11.27 3.13
N VAL A 66 -7.18 -11.23 1.82
CA VAL A 66 -6.35 -11.95 0.85
C VAL A 66 -4.95 -11.33 0.77
N ALA A 67 -4.85 -10.00 0.70
CA ALA A 67 -3.60 -9.26 0.64
C ALA A 67 -2.71 -9.49 1.88
N GLU A 68 -3.29 -9.51 3.08
CA GLU A 68 -2.61 -9.90 4.32
C GLU A 68 -2.00 -11.31 4.20
N ASN A 69 -2.79 -12.28 3.75
CA ASN A 69 -2.34 -13.66 3.60
C ASN A 69 -1.32 -13.86 2.46
N LEU A 70 -1.28 -12.95 1.49
CA LEU A 70 -0.23 -12.88 0.46
C LEU A 70 1.06 -12.25 1.00
N GLY A 71 1.05 -11.68 2.21
CA GLY A 71 2.21 -11.08 2.85
C GLY A 71 2.45 -9.62 2.44
N ALA A 72 1.41 -8.90 2.02
CA ALA A 72 1.53 -7.46 1.77
C ALA A 72 1.97 -6.74 3.06
N SER A 73 2.94 -5.84 2.95
CA SER A 73 3.36 -5.02 4.10
C SER A 73 2.42 -3.83 4.34
N TYR A 74 1.75 -3.37 3.28
CA TYR A 74 0.85 -2.23 3.33
C TYR A 74 -0.39 -2.47 2.45
N LEU A 75 -1.54 -2.01 2.91
CA LEU A 75 -2.80 -2.01 2.18
C LEU A 75 -3.16 -0.57 1.84
N ILE A 76 -3.04 -0.18 0.58
CA ILE A 76 -3.33 1.18 0.12
C ILE A 76 -4.81 1.24 -0.27
N VAL A 77 -5.55 2.13 0.37
CA VAL A 77 -7.00 2.28 0.19
C VAL A 77 -7.37 3.73 -0.07
N ILE A 78 -8.34 3.96 -0.94
CA ILE A 78 -8.96 5.29 -1.03
C ILE A 78 -9.91 5.49 0.18
N PRO A 79 -10.05 6.72 0.73
CA PRO A 79 -10.73 6.96 2.01
C PRO A 79 -12.14 6.38 2.09
N LYS A 80 -12.89 6.40 0.99
CA LYS A 80 -14.25 5.87 0.91
C LYS A 80 -14.37 4.36 1.26
N TYR A 81 -13.29 3.59 1.15
CA TYR A 81 -13.24 2.17 1.50
C TYR A 81 -12.48 1.88 2.80
N ALA A 82 -11.81 2.89 3.36
CA ALA A 82 -10.79 2.66 4.37
C ALA A 82 -11.38 2.15 5.70
N VAL A 83 -12.57 2.61 6.09
CA VAL A 83 -13.21 2.20 7.36
C VAL A 83 -13.55 0.71 7.39
N SER A 84 -14.02 0.13 6.29
CA SER A 84 -14.35 -1.30 6.26
C SER A 84 -13.10 -2.17 6.30
N VAL A 85 -12.04 -1.74 5.60
CA VAL A 85 -10.73 -2.39 5.59
C VAL A 85 -10.06 -2.31 6.97
N GLN A 86 -10.01 -1.12 7.58
CA GLN A 86 -9.40 -0.91 8.90
C GLN A 86 -10.08 -1.77 9.98
N LYS A 87 -11.41 -1.85 9.98
CA LYS A 87 -12.14 -2.70 10.95
C LYS A 87 -11.74 -4.17 10.87
N VAL A 88 -11.53 -4.68 9.66
CA VAL A 88 -11.11 -6.08 9.46
C VAL A 88 -9.65 -6.27 9.85
N ALA A 89 -8.78 -5.33 9.49
CA ALA A 89 -7.38 -5.34 9.90
C ALA A 89 -7.21 -5.32 11.42
N GLU A 90 -7.97 -4.48 12.13
CA GLU A 90 -7.98 -4.43 13.60
C GLU A 90 -8.57 -5.70 14.22
N HIS A 91 -9.67 -6.20 13.68
CA HIS A 91 -10.34 -7.38 14.21
C HIS A 91 -9.46 -8.63 14.15
N TYR A 92 -8.74 -8.81 13.04
CA TYR A 92 -7.86 -9.95 12.82
C TYR A 92 -6.38 -9.67 13.15
N LEU A 93 -6.07 -8.47 13.66
CA LEU A 93 -4.72 -8.07 14.06
C LEU A 93 -3.69 -8.22 12.92
N PHE A 94 -4.00 -7.68 11.75
CA PHE A 94 -3.11 -7.75 10.59
C PHE A 94 -1.72 -7.18 10.88
N ASP A 95 -0.71 -7.84 10.33
CA ASP A 95 0.65 -7.33 10.32
C ASP A 95 0.77 -6.16 9.33
N ALA A 96 0.08 -6.25 8.18
CA ALA A 96 0.00 -5.17 7.21
C ALA A 96 -0.57 -3.88 7.83
N LYS A 97 -0.13 -2.72 7.31
CA LYS A 97 -0.65 -1.41 7.73
C LYS A 97 -1.59 -0.85 6.68
N VAL A 98 -2.77 -0.40 7.11
CA VAL A 98 -3.76 0.22 6.22
C VAL A 98 -3.41 1.70 6.01
N LEU A 99 -3.11 2.07 4.77
CA LEU A 99 -2.71 3.41 4.38
C LEU A 99 -3.80 4.07 3.53
N GLY A 100 -4.30 5.23 3.98
CA GLY A 100 -5.18 6.07 3.18
C GLY A 100 -4.40 6.77 2.06
N TYR A 101 -4.82 6.57 0.82
CA TYR A 101 -4.29 7.28 -0.35
C TYR A 101 -4.94 8.67 -0.47
N ILE A 102 -4.13 9.72 -0.35
CA ILE A 102 -4.59 11.12 -0.41
C ILE A 102 -3.66 11.97 -1.28
N GLU A 103 -4.17 13.06 -1.85
CA GLU A 103 -3.35 13.99 -2.65
C GLU A 103 -2.96 15.24 -1.85
N ASN A 104 -3.76 15.60 -0.84
CA ASN A 104 -3.59 16.85 -0.09
C ASN A 104 -3.62 16.59 1.41
N VAL A 105 -2.71 17.26 2.14
CA VAL A 105 -2.58 17.18 3.61
C VAL A 105 -3.86 17.58 4.34
N ASN A 106 -4.71 18.40 3.73
CA ASN A 106 -6.01 18.78 4.28
C ASN A 106 -6.96 17.58 4.48
N HIS A 107 -6.74 16.45 3.80
CA HIS A 107 -7.51 15.22 4.01
C HIS A 107 -6.94 14.33 5.12
N LEU A 108 -5.85 14.73 5.78
CA LEU A 108 -5.22 13.92 6.80
C LEU A 108 -6.11 13.73 8.03
N ASP A 109 -6.85 14.79 8.44
CA ASP A 109 -7.77 14.75 9.57
C ASP A 109 -8.86 13.68 9.37
N GLU A 110 -9.36 13.52 8.14
CA GLU A 110 -10.32 12.46 7.79
C GLU A 110 -9.74 11.06 8.06
N LEU A 111 -8.47 10.83 7.72
CA LEU A 111 -7.82 9.54 7.97
C LEU A 111 -7.57 9.28 9.46
N VAL A 112 -7.31 10.33 10.24
CA VAL A 112 -7.19 10.25 11.70
C VAL A 112 -8.52 9.84 12.33
N ASP A 113 -9.63 10.45 11.89
CA ASP A 113 -10.97 10.10 12.35
C ASP A 113 -11.36 8.66 11.97
N MET A 114 -10.92 8.20 10.80
CA MET A 114 -11.04 6.81 10.35
C MET A 114 -10.10 5.83 11.07
N ARG A 115 -9.17 6.33 11.90
CA ARG A 115 -8.18 5.57 12.68
C ARG A 115 -7.25 4.70 11.83
N LEU A 116 -6.91 5.17 10.63
CA LEU A 116 -6.01 4.41 9.76
C LEU A 116 -4.59 4.32 10.33
N ASP A 117 -3.90 3.24 9.98
CA ASP A 117 -2.51 3.06 10.37
C ASP A 117 -1.58 4.08 9.72
N GLY A 118 -1.96 4.68 8.59
CA GLY A 118 -1.14 5.65 7.89
C GLY A 118 -1.80 6.38 6.73
N ALA A 119 -1.04 7.30 6.14
CA ALA A 119 -1.35 7.97 4.88
C ALA A 119 -0.20 7.78 3.90
N VAL A 120 -0.55 7.58 2.64
CA VAL A 120 0.37 7.64 1.51
C VAL A 120 -0.11 8.73 0.56
N PHE A 121 0.76 9.73 0.36
CA PHE A 121 0.49 10.84 -0.54
C PHE A 121 0.81 10.43 -1.97
N SER A 122 0.11 11.01 -2.96
CA SER A 122 0.37 10.74 -4.39
C SER A 122 1.84 10.90 -4.76
N ASP A 123 2.51 11.92 -4.22
CA ASP A 123 3.93 12.22 -4.48
C ASP A 123 4.89 11.17 -3.91
N ALA A 124 4.42 10.33 -2.97
CA ALA A 124 5.19 9.20 -2.48
C ALA A 124 5.09 7.97 -3.37
N ILE A 125 4.27 7.96 -4.44
CA ILE A 125 4.15 6.84 -5.36
C ILE A 125 4.83 7.18 -6.69
N ILE A 126 6.01 6.61 -6.90
CA ILE A 126 6.80 6.79 -8.12
C ILE A 126 6.46 5.68 -9.10
N LYS A 127 6.00 6.03 -10.30
CA LYS A 127 5.80 5.05 -11.37
C LYS A 127 7.12 4.66 -11.99
N ILE A 128 7.36 3.36 -12.06
CA ILE A 128 8.51 2.78 -12.75
C ILE A 128 7.99 2.12 -14.03
N ASN A 129 8.58 2.53 -15.15
CA ASN A 129 8.31 1.91 -16.43
C ASN A 129 9.39 0.85 -16.71
N SER A 130 9.01 -0.16 -17.48
CA SER A 130 9.91 -1.19 -18.02
C SER A 130 10.86 -0.62 -19.07
#